data_AF-A0A914G1Z5-F1
#
_entry.id   AF-A0A914G1Z5-F1
#
_cell.length_a   1.000
_cell.length_b   1.000
_cell.length_c   1.000
_cell.angle_alpha   90.00
_cell.angle_beta   90.00
_cell.angle_gamma   90.00
#
_symmetry.space_group_name_H-M   'P 1'
#
loop_
_entity.id
_entity.type
_entity.pdbx_description
1 polymer ?
#
loop_
_entity_poly.entity_id
_entity_poly.type
_entity_poly.pdbx_seq_one_letter_code
_entity_poly.pdbx_strand_id
1 'polypeptide(L)'
;MSLADLPSNCGDTLNQRLQSQKHSHQQPQQRVSRSGLVYGQSFSRGSCLDGVRRIPEDFDDMWYDVERFQLDHINEVLTKLNDGSLDDEIWGKIVVMERCKRIAKAYLRKTTVIVDGGDEEFDGKTLGFNFFTNPMRDEYTTELKAKIGDGVIIKMDNQGNIKAMARGSTPIFVQGWKDSKSHCISDKVIRNHGKLITKSSTAIQNDEDRVVKVSVCQITVTF
;
A
#
# COMPACT_ATOMS: atom_id res chain seq x y z
N MET A 1 77.93 21.81 24.25
CA MET A 1 77.58 20.91 23.13
C MET A 1 76.32 20.16 23.52
N SER A 2 75.32 20.28 22.66
CA SER A 2 73.94 19.78 22.83
C SER A 2 73.87 18.26 22.64
N LEU A 3 73.04 17.60 23.44
CA LEU A 3 72.47 16.29 23.12
C LEU A 3 71.02 16.30 23.62
N ALA A 4 70.14 16.63 22.68
CA ALA A 4 68.71 16.39 22.75
C ALA A 4 68.42 14.92 22.40
N ASP A 5 67.16 14.52 22.61
CA ASP A 5 66.45 13.36 22.02
C ASP A 5 66.15 12.17 22.94
N LEU A 6 65.08 12.31 23.74
CA LEU A 6 64.11 11.23 23.99
C LEU A 6 62.70 11.84 24.18
N PRO A 7 61.76 11.68 23.23
CA PRO A 7 60.36 11.92 23.50
C PRO A 7 59.71 10.65 24.06
N SER A 8 59.21 10.77 25.29
CA SER A 8 58.15 9.97 25.88
C SER A 8 56.89 10.03 25.01
N ASN A 9 56.52 8.91 24.37
CA ASN A 9 55.23 8.80 23.70
C ASN A 9 54.64 7.40 23.96
N CYS A 10 54.00 7.26 25.11
CA CYS A 10 53.16 6.11 25.44
C CYS A 10 51.88 6.72 26.04
N GLY A 11 50.82 6.84 25.24
CA GLY A 11 49.58 7.43 25.73
C GLY A 11 48.44 7.65 24.74
N ASP A 12 48.70 8.02 23.49
CA ASP A 12 47.63 8.58 22.64
C ASP A 12 47.49 7.91 21.27
N THR A 13 47.22 6.60 21.23
CA THR A 13 46.86 5.94 19.94
C THR A 13 45.75 4.90 20.05
N LEU A 14 45.04 4.83 21.18
CA LEU A 14 43.85 3.98 21.32
C LEU A 14 42.54 4.79 21.26
N ASN A 15 42.56 6.10 21.54
CA ASN A 15 41.37 6.94 21.50
C ASN A 15 41.09 7.64 20.15
N GLN A 16 42.04 7.61 19.19
CA GLN A 16 41.78 8.10 17.83
C GLN A 16 41.23 7.03 16.87
N ARG A 17 41.29 5.74 17.23
CA ARG A 17 40.66 4.66 16.43
C ARG A 17 39.18 4.40 16.78
N LEU A 18 38.69 4.96 17.88
CA LEU A 18 37.27 4.85 18.30
C LEU A 18 36.41 6.05 17.90
N GLN A 19 36.99 7.10 17.30
CA GLN A 19 36.23 8.26 16.79
C GLN A 19 36.10 8.30 15.27
N SER A 20 36.82 7.46 14.51
CA SER A 20 36.66 7.34 13.04
C SER A 20 35.67 6.26 12.59
N GLN A 21 34.91 5.62 13.48
CA GLN A 21 33.82 4.70 13.15
C GLN A 21 32.41 5.25 13.45
N LYS A 22 32.25 6.58 13.51
CA LYS A 22 30.93 7.22 13.69
C LYS A 22 30.37 7.94 12.46
N HIS A 23 30.95 7.75 11.28
CA HIS A 23 30.36 8.22 10.03
C HIS A 23 30.42 7.16 8.94
N SER A 24 29.35 6.38 8.82
CA SER A 24 28.71 5.98 7.55
C SER A 24 27.76 4.80 7.76
N HIS A 25 26.69 4.99 8.53
CA HIS A 25 25.46 4.20 8.37
C HIS A 25 24.28 5.19 8.30
N GLN A 26 24.32 6.06 7.28
CA GLN A 26 23.09 6.61 6.75
C GLN A 26 22.44 5.46 5.98
N GLN A 27 21.50 4.77 6.63
CA GLN A 27 20.51 4.01 5.89
C GLN A 27 19.85 4.98 4.89
N PRO A 28 19.65 4.59 3.63
CA PRO A 28 18.99 5.45 2.67
C PRO A 28 17.60 5.78 3.22
N GLN A 29 17.39 7.04 3.61
CA GLN A 29 16.04 7.55 3.88
C GLN A 29 15.25 7.37 2.59
N GLN A 30 14.42 6.33 2.54
CA GLN A 30 13.43 6.17 1.50
C GLN A 30 12.40 7.28 1.69
N ARG A 31 12.69 8.43 1.06
CA ARG A 31 11.76 9.51 0.91
C ARG A 31 10.63 8.98 0.05
N VAL A 32 9.45 8.80 0.65
CA VAL A 32 8.22 8.56 -0.11
C VAL A 32 8.17 9.67 -1.17
N SER A 33 8.13 9.29 -2.45
CA SER A 33 8.04 10.25 -3.54
C SER A 33 6.87 11.20 -3.28
N ARG A 34 6.90 12.43 -3.82
CA ARG A 34 5.78 13.38 -3.70
C ARG A 34 4.45 12.77 -4.16
N SER A 35 4.49 11.74 -5.02
CA SER A 35 3.34 10.98 -5.50
C SER A 35 2.84 9.87 -4.55
N GLY A 36 3.56 9.49 -3.49
CA GLY A 36 3.09 8.49 -2.51
C GLY A 36 3.06 7.03 -3.01
N LEU A 37 3.50 6.78 -4.24
CA LEU A 37 3.51 5.47 -4.87
C LEU A 37 4.80 4.71 -4.56
N VAL A 38 4.69 3.42 -4.26
CA VAL A 38 5.82 2.52 -4.02
C VAL A 38 5.68 1.30 -4.94
N TYR A 39 6.58 1.21 -5.92
CA TYR A 39 6.77 0.01 -6.73
C TYR A 39 7.50 -1.07 -5.91
N GLY A 40 7.25 -2.34 -6.24
CA GLY A 40 7.68 -3.55 -5.51
C GLY A 40 9.18 -3.70 -5.20
N GLN A 41 9.74 -2.84 -4.36
CA GLN A 41 10.91 -3.13 -3.54
C GLN A 41 10.42 -3.45 -2.14
N SER A 42 10.41 -4.74 -1.83
CA SER A 42 10.32 -5.23 -0.47
C SER A 42 11.44 -4.61 0.36
N PHE A 43 11.13 -4.20 1.59
CA PHE A 43 12.14 -3.95 2.60
C PHE A 43 12.96 -5.23 2.73
N SER A 44 14.27 -5.16 2.48
CA SER A 44 15.17 -6.26 2.81
C SER A 44 15.01 -6.55 4.30
N ARG A 45 14.39 -7.68 4.64
CA ARG A 45 14.56 -8.26 5.98
C ARG A 45 16.05 -8.52 6.14
N GLY A 46 16.66 -7.80 7.08
CA GLY A 46 18.10 -7.77 7.28
C GLY A 46 18.74 -9.15 7.38
N SER A 47 19.88 -9.24 6.68
CA SER A 47 21.02 -10.15 6.74
C SER A 47 21.12 -11.26 7.81
N CYS A 48 21.55 -12.43 7.30
CA CYS A 48 22.27 -13.56 7.96
C CYS A 48 21.38 -14.46 8.84
N LEU A 49 21.23 -15.75 8.57
CA LEU A 49 22.27 -16.80 8.60
C LEU A 49 21.96 -17.95 7.60
N ASP A 50 23.04 -18.45 6.99
CA ASP A 50 23.33 -19.78 6.44
C ASP A 50 22.19 -20.75 5.99
N GLY A 51 22.24 -21.17 4.71
CA GLY A 51 21.85 -22.53 4.31
C GLY A 51 20.39 -22.85 3.91
N VAL A 52 19.44 -21.91 3.90
CA VAL A 52 18.05 -22.20 3.48
C VAL A 52 17.85 -21.83 2.01
N ARG A 53 17.32 -22.77 1.21
CA ARG A 53 16.96 -22.57 -0.21
C ARG A 53 16.29 -21.20 -0.40
N ARG A 54 16.84 -20.34 -1.27
CA ARG A 54 16.21 -19.06 -1.65
C ARG A 54 14.81 -19.37 -2.18
N ILE A 55 13.77 -19.02 -1.43
CA ILE A 55 12.42 -18.93 -2.00
C ILE A 55 12.51 -17.82 -3.06
N PRO A 56 12.07 -18.07 -4.31
CA PRO A 56 12.12 -17.03 -5.34
C PRO A 56 11.42 -15.76 -4.85
N GLU A 57 12.04 -14.60 -5.06
CA GLU A 57 11.54 -13.29 -4.62
C GLU A 57 10.10 -13.00 -5.10
N ASP A 58 9.64 -13.73 -6.12
CA ASP A 58 8.28 -13.68 -6.65
C ASP A 58 7.16 -14.12 -5.69
N PHE A 59 7.47 -14.94 -4.69
CA PHE A 59 6.48 -15.49 -3.74
C PHE A 59 6.25 -14.62 -2.51
N ASP A 60 7.17 -13.70 -2.19
CA ASP A 60 7.04 -12.81 -1.01
C ASP A 60 5.89 -11.82 -1.14
N ASP A 61 5.39 -11.63 -2.37
CA ASP A 61 4.26 -10.76 -2.69
C ASP A 61 2.99 -11.53 -3.05
N MET A 62 2.85 -12.78 -2.58
CA MET A 62 1.67 -13.61 -2.81
C MET A 62 0.99 -14.05 -1.52
N TRP A 63 -0.35 -13.96 -1.48
CA TRP A 63 -1.17 -14.41 -0.36
C TRP A 63 -2.33 -15.27 -0.83
N TYR A 64 -2.51 -16.42 -0.17
CA TYR A 64 -3.64 -17.33 -0.41
C TYR A 64 -4.65 -17.32 0.74
N ASP A 65 -4.31 -16.63 1.82
CA ASP A 65 -5.12 -16.50 3.01
C ASP A 65 -5.32 -15.00 3.30
N VAL A 66 -6.60 -14.60 3.42
CA VAL A 66 -6.98 -13.19 3.60
C VAL A 66 -6.57 -12.66 4.97
N GLU A 67 -6.62 -13.49 6.01
CA GLU A 67 -6.22 -13.09 7.37
C GLU A 67 -4.71 -12.82 7.41
N ARG A 68 -3.91 -13.71 6.82
CA ARG A 68 -2.46 -13.50 6.69
C ARG A 68 -2.12 -12.25 5.89
N PHE A 69 -2.81 -12.02 4.77
CA PHE A 69 -2.67 -10.80 3.97
C PHE A 69 -2.93 -9.53 4.81
N GLN A 70 -4.02 -9.54 5.58
CA GLN A 70 -4.38 -8.42 6.45
C GLN A 70 -3.33 -8.21 7.54
N LEU A 71 -2.94 -9.27 8.26
CA LEU A 71 -1.95 -9.20 9.33
C LEU A 71 -0.60 -8.69 8.83
N ASP A 72 -0.09 -9.21 7.70
CA ASP A 72 1.19 -8.77 7.13
C ASP A 72 1.16 -7.28 6.79
N HIS A 73 0.06 -6.77 6.22
CA HIS A 73 -0.06 -5.35 5.88
C HIS A 73 -0.31 -4.43 7.08
N ILE A 74 -1.03 -4.89 8.10
CA ILE A 74 -1.19 -4.17 9.36
C ILE A 74 0.17 -4.06 10.05
N ASN A 75 0.90 -5.18 10.18
CA ASN A 75 2.23 -5.21 10.77
C ASN A 75 3.20 -4.29 10.02
N GLU A 76 3.17 -4.27 8.68
CA GLU A 76 3.99 -3.34 7.88
C GLU A 76 3.71 -1.87 8.25
N VAL A 77 2.42 -1.50 8.41
CA VAL A 77 2.03 -0.12 8.77
C VAL A 77 2.44 0.19 10.21
N LEU A 78 2.23 -0.73 11.15
CA LEU A 78 2.61 -0.56 12.56
C LEU A 78 4.12 -0.40 12.73
N THR A 79 4.93 -1.20 12.03
CA THR A 79 6.39 -1.06 12.06
C THR A 79 6.81 0.32 11.58
N LYS A 80 6.29 0.78 10.43
CA LYS A 80 6.61 2.12 9.89
C LYS A 80 6.19 3.26 10.80
N LEU A 81 5.05 3.10 11.46
CA LEU A 81 4.54 4.04 12.45
C LEU A 81 5.45 4.11 13.68
N ASN A 82 5.87 2.95 14.21
CA ASN A 82 6.77 2.86 15.36
C ASN A 82 8.17 3.42 15.04
N ASP A 83 8.66 3.19 13.82
CA ASP A 83 9.96 3.69 13.36
C ASP A 83 9.93 5.18 12.98
N GLY A 84 8.76 5.85 13.09
CA GLY A 84 8.60 7.26 12.72
C GLY A 84 8.82 7.56 11.24
N SER A 85 8.76 6.53 10.39
CA SER A 85 9.00 6.64 8.94
C SER A 85 7.71 6.87 8.14
N LEU A 86 6.55 6.86 8.81
CA LEU A 86 5.25 7.15 8.24
C LEU A 86 4.90 8.63 8.44
N ASP A 87 4.54 9.28 7.35
CA ASP A 87 4.16 10.69 7.31
C ASP A 87 2.76 10.90 7.89
N ASP A 88 2.58 11.94 8.70
CA ASP A 88 1.36 12.24 9.45
C ASP A 88 0.17 12.65 8.57
N GLU A 89 0.42 13.09 7.34
CA GLU A 89 -0.63 13.38 6.37
C GLU A 89 -1.25 12.13 5.73
N ILE A 90 -0.64 10.96 5.93
CA ILE A 90 -1.13 9.71 5.35
C ILE A 90 -2.30 9.19 6.18
N TRP A 91 -3.49 9.15 5.57
CA TRP A 91 -4.70 8.63 6.21
C TRP A 91 -5.07 7.22 5.74
N GLY A 92 -4.49 6.74 4.63
CA GLY A 92 -4.85 5.45 4.04
C GLY A 92 -3.75 4.81 3.21
N LYS A 93 -3.90 3.52 2.96
CA LYS A 93 -3.01 2.70 2.11
C LYS A 93 -3.87 1.85 1.17
N ILE A 94 -3.62 1.97 -0.13
CA ILE A 94 -4.18 1.08 -1.14
C ILE A 94 -3.11 0.04 -1.49
N VAL A 95 -3.51 -1.23 -1.46
CA VAL A 95 -2.72 -2.34 -1.98
C VAL A 95 -3.44 -2.87 -3.21
N VAL A 96 -2.79 -2.77 -4.36
CA VAL A 96 -3.36 -3.23 -5.63
C VAL A 96 -2.95 -4.68 -5.83
N MET A 97 -3.94 -5.55 -6.03
CA MET A 97 -3.78 -6.99 -6.16
C MET A 97 -4.27 -7.46 -7.53
N GLU A 98 -3.53 -8.36 -8.16
CA GLU A 98 -4.00 -9.19 -9.27
C GLU A 98 -3.97 -10.64 -8.82
N ARG A 99 -5.15 -11.29 -8.73
CA ARG A 99 -5.30 -12.62 -8.11
C ARG A 99 -4.72 -12.60 -6.69
N CYS A 100 -3.78 -13.50 -6.40
CA CYS A 100 -3.10 -13.62 -5.12
C CYS A 100 -1.83 -12.75 -5.02
N LYS A 101 -1.44 -12.03 -6.07
CA LYS A 101 -0.17 -11.28 -6.12
C LYS A 101 -0.40 -9.79 -5.95
N ARG A 102 0.40 -9.15 -5.10
CA ARG A 102 0.47 -7.70 -5.00
C ARG A 102 1.24 -7.12 -6.17
N ILE A 103 0.65 -6.14 -6.84
CA ILE A 103 1.26 -5.44 -7.97
C ILE A 103 1.73 -4.03 -7.61
N ALA A 104 1.08 -3.37 -6.63
CA ALA A 104 1.47 -2.02 -6.22
C ALA A 104 1.00 -1.65 -4.82
N LYS A 105 1.59 -0.58 -4.26
CA LYS A 105 1.12 0.11 -3.06
C LYS A 105 1.04 1.62 -3.32
N ALA A 106 0.02 2.26 -2.79
CA ALA A 106 -0.12 3.71 -2.78
C ALA A 106 -0.53 4.19 -1.38
N TYR A 107 0.12 5.24 -0.89
CA TYR A 107 -0.26 5.91 0.34
C TYR A 107 -1.10 7.14 0.03
N LEU A 108 -2.22 7.29 0.73
CA LEU A 108 -3.23 8.29 0.47
C LEU A 108 -3.03 9.50 1.37
N ARG A 109 -2.82 10.65 0.75
CA ARG A 109 -2.75 11.97 1.42
C ARG A 109 -3.96 12.83 1.12
N LYS A 110 -4.43 12.80 -0.14
CA LYS A 110 -5.65 13.51 -0.54
C LYS A 110 -6.87 12.78 -0.01
N THR A 111 -7.84 13.54 0.50
CA THR A 111 -9.09 12.98 1.08
C THR A 111 -9.95 12.26 0.04
N THR A 112 -9.76 12.54 -1.24
CA THR A 112 -10.50 11.94 -2.35
C THR A 112 -9.52 11.25 -3.28
N VAL A 113 -9.80 9.98 -3.58
CA VAL A 113 -9.00 9.12 -4.44
C VAL A 113 -9.91 8.44 -5.46
N ILE A 114 -9.48 8.35 -6.71
CA ILE A 114 -10.15 7.66 -7.80
C ILE A 114 -9.29 6.47 -8.18
N VAL A 115 -9.91 5.31 -8.34
CA VAL A 115 -9.28 4.10 -8.89
C VAL A 115 -10.07 3.72 -10.13
N ASP A 116 -9.46 3.82 -11.30
CA ASP A 116 -10.11 3.58 -12.59
C ASP A 116 -9.29 2.63 -13.48
N GLY A 117 -9.80 2.36 -14.68
CA GLY A 117 -9.16 1.52 -15.68
C GLY A 117 -8.12 2.25 -16.54
N GLY A 118 -7.69 3.44 -16.16
CA GLY A 118 -6.71 4.21 -16.91
C GLY A 118 -5.32 3.58 -16.92
N ASP A 119 -4.51 4.03 -17.87
CA ASP A 119 -3.10 3.67 -18.02
C ASP A 119 -2.17 4.74 -17.40
N GLU A 120 -2.71 5.66 -16.59
CA GLU A 120 -1.95 6.74 -15.97
C GLU A 120 -1.33 6.32 -14.63
N GLU A 121 -0.12 6.82 -14.34
CA GLU A 121 0.54 6.65 -13.05
C GLU A 121 -0.24 7.37 -11.94
N PHE A 122 -0.12 6.89 -10.70
CA PHE A 122 -0.74 7.54 -9.56
C PHE A 122 -0.19 8.96 -9.32
N ASP A 123 -1.05 9.95 -9.46
CA ASP A 123 -0.74 11.38 -9.26
C ASP A 123 -0.99 11.88 -7.82
N GLY A 124 -1.37 10.97 -6.90
CA GLY A 124 -1.80 11.30 -5.54
C GLY A 124 -3.32 11.43 -5.37
N LYS A 125 -4.09 11.41 -6.47
CA LYS A 125 -5.56 11.50 -6.51
C LYS A 125 -6.18 10.41 -7.38
N THR A 126 -5.66 10.14 -8.56
CA THR A 126 -6.20 9.16 -9.51
C THR A 126 -5.17 8.05 -9.71
N LEU A 127 -5.59 6.80 -9.57
CA LEU A 127 -4.79 5.59 -9.75
C LEU A 127 -5.35 4.82 -10.94
N GLY A 128 -4.61 4.82 -12.05
CA GLY A 128 -4.89 3.99 -13.22
C GLY A 128 -4.50 2.54 -12.95
N PHE A 129 -5.47 1.63 -12.88
CA PHE A 129 -5.21 0.22 -12.59
C PHE A 129 -4.43 -0.49 -13.71
N ASN A 130 -4.58 -0.02 -14.95
CA ASN A 130 -3.96 -0.63 -16.12
C ASN A 130 -2.48 -0.23 -16.30
N PHE A 131 -2.05 0.85 -15.63
CA PHE A 131 -0.64 1.26 -15.58
C PHE A 131 0.29 0.16 -15.04
N PHE A 132 -0.18 -0.63 -14.05
CA PHE A 132 0.67 -1.64 -13.41
C PHE A 132 0.84 -2.89 -14.26
N THR A 133 2.08 -3.37 -14.37
CA THR A 133 2.44 -4.61 -15.04
C THR A 133 2.54 -5.78 -14.05
N ASN A 134 2.28 -7.00 -14.55
CA ASN A 134 2.39 -8.22 -13.77
C ASN A 134 2.92 -9.34 -14.70
N PRO A 135 4.14 -9.86 -14.47
CA PRO A 135 4.71 -10.91 -15.30
C PRO A 135 3.90 -12.21 -15.30
N MET A 136 3.12 -12.46 -14.25
CA MET A 136 2.30 -13.67 -14.09
C MET A 136 0.84 -13.46 -14.51
N ARG A 137 0.54 -12.41 -15.29
CA ARG A 137 -0.83 -12.08 -15.69
C ARG A 137 -1.38 -13.13 -16.65
N ASP A 138 -2.56 -13.65 -16.33
CA ASP A 138 -3.33 -14.53 -17.20
C ASP A 138 -4.21 -13.73 -18.19
N GLU A 139 -4.58 -14.36 -19.31
CA GLU A 139 -5.41 -13.74 -20.37
C GLU A 139 -6.77 -13.28 -19.82
N TYR A 140 -7.39 -14.09 -18.96
CA TYR A 140 -8.64 -13.73 -18.31
C TYR A 140 -8.53 -12.43 -17.50
N THR A 141 -7.47 -12.26 -16.72
CA THR A 141 -7.20 -11.04 -15.94
C THR A 141 -7.00 -9.84 -16.87
N THR A 142 -6.39 -10.05 -18.04
CA THR A 142 -6.22 -9.01 -19.06
C THR A 142 -7.58 -8.55 -19.61
N GLU A 143 -8.48 -9.48 -19.90
CA GLU A 143 -9.86 -9.16 -20.31
C GLU A 143 -10.65 -8.42 -19.21
N LEU A 144 -10.46 -8.79 -17.95
CA LEU A 144 -11.13 -8.11 -16.83
C LEU A 144 -10.60 -6.68 -16.64
N LYS A 145 -9.29 -6.48 -16.78
CA LYS A 145 -8.66 -5.14 -16.72
C LYS A 145 -9.22 -4.17 -17.76
N ALA A 146 -9.49 -4.66 -18.97
CA ALA A 146 -10.12 -3.87 -20.03
C ALA A 146 -11.56 -3.41 -19.68
N LYS A 147 -12.24 -4.05 -18.71
CA LYS A 147 -13.63 -3.75 -18.34
C LYS A 147 -13.78 -2.79 -17.16
N ILE A 148 -12.68 -2.37 -16.51
CA ILE A 148 -12.71 -1.50 -15.33
C ILE A 148 -13.48 -0.19 -15.58
N GLY A 149 -13.20 0.46 -16.72
CA GLY A 149 -13.83 1.73 -17.08
C GLY A 149 -13.57 2.82 -16.03
N ASP A 150 -14.61 3.57 -15.67
CA ASP A 150 -14.52 4.69 -14.73
C ASP A 150 -14.20 4.30 -13.27
N GLY A 151 -14.28 3.01 -12.94
CA GLY A 151 -13.95 2.45 -11.62
C GLY A 151 -14.71 3.08 -10.45
N VAL A 152 -14.01 3.38 -9.36
CA VAL A 152 -14.57 3.79 -8.05
C VAL A 152 -13.94 5.10 -7.57
N ILE A 153 -14.75 5.95 -6.92
CA ILE A 153 -14.25 7.06 -6.11
C ILE A 153 -14.36 6.71 -4.64
N ILE A 154 -13.28 6.96 -3.90
CA ILE A 154 -13.16 6.74 -2.46
C ILE A 154 -12.87 8.09 -1.82
N LYS A 155 -13.61 8.43 -0.76
CA LYS A 155 -13.49 9.71 -0.08
C LYS A 155 -13.55 9.54 1.43
N MET A 156 -12.58 10.11 2.15
CA MET A 156 -12.64 10.32 3.59
C MET A 156 -13.40 11.63 3.88
N ASP A 157 -14.37 11.58 4.79
CA ASP A 157 -15.04 12.78 5.29
C ASP A 157 -14.37 13.34 6.56
N ASN A 158 -14.80 14.52 7.00
CA ASN A 158 -14.22 15.22 8.16
C ASN A 158 -14.43 14.48 9.50
N GLN A 159 -15.28 13.44 9.53
CA GLN A 159 -15.50 12.61 10.71
C GLN A 159 -14.65 11.33 10.65
N GLY A 160 -13.81 11.16 9.62
CA GLY A 160 -13.00 9.96 9.40
C GLY A 160 -13.77 8.80 8.78
N ASN A 161 -15.01 8.99 8.31
CA ASN A 161 -15.71 7.94 7.60
C ASN A 161 -15.14 7.82 6.18
N ILE A 162 -14.88 6.58 5.75
CA ILE A 162 -14.51 6.27 4.37
C ILE A 162 -15.77 5.95 3.58
N LYS A 163 -16.01 6.72 2.53
CA LYS A 163 -17.13 6.59 1.61
C LYS A 163 -16.63 6.11 0.25
N ALA A 164 -17.40 5.28 -0.43
CA ALA A 164 -17.13 4.85 -1.80
C ALA A 164 -18.37 4.96 -2.67
N MET A 165 -18.15 5.21 -3.96
CA MET A 165 -19.19 5.25 -4.98
C MET A 165 -18.62 4.71 -6.30
N ALA A 166 -19.33 3.78 -6.93
CA ALA A 166 -18.98 3.37 -8.30
C ALA A 166 -19.15 4.56 -9.24
N ARG A 167 -18.21 4.82 -10.14
CA ARG A 167 -18.30 5.94 -11.10
C ARG A 167 -18.96 5.53 -12.41
N GLY A 168 -18.79 4.27 -12.81
CA GLY A 168 -19.29 3.72 -14.06
C GLY A 168 -20.52 2.81 -13.93
N SER A 169 -20.81 2.12 -15.02
CA SER A 169 -21.79 1.03 -15.10
C SER A 169 -21.24 -0.31 -14.61
N THR A 170 -19.91 -0.43 -14.56
CA THR A 170 -19.22 -1.65 -14.19
C THR A 170 -19.46 -2.04 -12.73
N PRO A 171 -19.84 -3.29 -12.42
CA PRO A 171 -20.04 -3.76 -11.06
C PRO A 171 -18.78 -3.62 -10.19
N ILE A 172 -18.96 -3.22 -8.93
CA ILE A 172 -17.88 -3.10 -7.94
C ILE A 172 -18.34 -3.74 -6.64
N PHE A 173 -17.48 -4.54 -6.01
CA PHE A 173 -17.83 -5.31 -4.83
C PHE A 173 -16.92 -4.98 -3.64
N VAL A 174 -17.53 -4.64 -2.52
CA VAL A 174 -16.84 -4.51 -1.24
C VAL A 174 -16.78 -5.89 -0.62
N GLN A 175 -15.57 -6.42 -0.39
CA GLN A 175 -15.40 -7.71 0.28
C GLN A 175 -15.50 -7.57 1.80
N GLY A 176 -15.66 -8.69 2.52
CA GLY A 176 -15.86 -8.71 3.97
C GLY A 176 -17.32 -8.48 4.41
N TRP A 177 -18.26 -8.23 3.49
CA TRP A 177 -19.66 -7.95 3.84
C TRP A 177 -20.39 -9.10 4.54
N LYS A 178 -19.88 -10.34 4.42
CA LYS A 178 -20.48 -11.54 5.04
C LYS A 178 -20.17 -11.68 6.52
N ASP A 179 -19.06 -11.09 6.99
CA ASP A 179 -18.66 -11.13 8.38
C ASP A 179 -18.78 -9.74 9.01
N SER A 180 -20.02 -9.37 9.34
CA SER A 180 -20.33 -8.03 9.83
C SER A 180 -19.74 -7.72 11.22
N LYS A 181 -19.22 -8.72 11.93
CA LYS A 181 -18.63 -8.53 13.26
C LYS A 181 -17.15 -8.12 13.19
N SER A 182 -16.45 -8.44 12.10
CA SER A 182 -15.03 -8.14 11.91
C SER A 182 -14.77 -6.93 11.00
N HIS A 183 -15.80 -6.39 10.33
CA HIS A 183 -15.66 -5.32 9.34
C HIS A 183 -16.54 -4.10 9.60
N CYS A 184 -16.02 -2.89 9.37
CA CYS A 184 -16.74 -1.63 9.57
C CYS A 184 -17.51 -1.19 8.29
N ILE A 185 -18.37 -2.09 7.80
CA ILE A 185 -19.19 -1.92 6.59
C ILE A 185 -20.59 -1.43 6.97
N SER A 186 -21.18 -0.52 6.17
CA SER A 186 -22.56 -0.08 6.38
C SER A 186 -23.61 -1.13 6.02
N ASP A 187 -24.74 -1.15 6.74
CA ASP A 187 -25.88 -2.05 6.47
C ASP A 187 -26.39 -2.00 5.03
N LYS A 188 -26.24 -0.84 4.36
CA LYS A 188 -26.60 -0.67 2.96
C LYS A 188 -25.75 -1.57 2.04
N VAL A 189 -24.45 -1.69 2.31
CA VAL A 189 -23.55 -2.55 1.55
C VAL A 189 -23.82 -4.02 1.87
N ILE A 190 -24.10 -4.35 3.13
CA ILE A 190 -24.46 -5.72 3.56
C ILE A 190 -25.75 -6.18 2.86
N ARG A 191 -26.79 -5.33 2.86
CA ARG A 191 -28.06 -5.60 2.16
C ARG A 191 -27.90 -5.78 0.65
N ASN A 192 -26.92 -5.09 0.06
CA ASN A 192 -26.60 -5.20 -1.36
C ASN A 192 -25.56 -6.31 -1.65
N HIS A 193 -25.28 -7.20 -0.69
CA HIS A 193 -24.32 -8.30 -0.85
C HIS A 193 -22.93 -7.82 -1.31
N GLY A 194 -22.48 -6.69 -0.77
CA GLY A 194 -21.21 -6.05 -1.11
C GLY A 194 -21.25 -5.20 -2.38
N LYS A 195 -22.30 -5.25 -3.20
CA LYS A 195 -22.35 -4.57 -4.50
C LYS A 195 -22.58 -3.06 -4.33
N LEU A 196 -21.70 -2.25 -4.92
CA LEU A 196 -21.89 -0.81 -5.05
C LEU A 196 -22.94 -0.49 -6.12
N ILE A 197 -23.67 0.61 -5.92
CA ILE A 197 -24.73 1.01 -6.85
C ILE A 197 -24.12 1.74 -8.05
N THR A 198 -24.25 1.14 -9.23
CA THR A 198 -23.70 1.64 -10.50
C THR A 198 -24.65 2.64 -11.17
N LYS A 199 -24.13 3.42 -12.13
CA LYS A 199 -24.94 4.40 -12.89
C LYS A 199 -26.02 3.74 -13.77
N SER A 200 -25.86 2.46 -14.11
CA SER A 200 -26.83 1.70 -14.90
C SER A 200 -28.07 1.26 -14.12
N SER A 201 -28.08 1.44 -12.79
CA SER A 201 -29.26 1.10 -11.97
C SER A 201 -30.33 2.17 -12.16
N THR A 202 -31.34 1.88 -12.98
CA THR A 202 -32.46 2.75 -13.41
C THR A 202 -33.30 3.35 -12.28
N ALA A 203 -33.06 2.97 -11.02
CA ALA A 203 -33.83 3.41 -9.85
C ALA A 203 -33.27 4.65 -9.14
N ILE A 204 -32.10 5.18 -9.54
CA ILE A 204 -31.44 6.27 -8.78
C ILE A 204 -31.28 7.53 -9.62
N GLN A 205 -31.93 8.61 -9.17
CA GLN A 205 -31.88 9.92 -9.81
C GLN A 205 -30.74 10.81 -9.28
N ASN A 206 -30.10 10.45 -8.14
CA ASN A 206 -29.12 11.32 -7.48
C ASN A 206 -27.84 10.57 -7.05
N ASP A 207 -26.67 11.18 -7.29
CA ASP A 207 -25.37 10.53 -7.02
C ASP A 207 -25.11 10.31 -5.53
N GLU A 208 -25.65 11.16 -4.65
CA GLU A 208 -25.54 11.01 -3.19
C GLU A 208 -26.13 9.68 -2.69
N ASP A 209 -27.17 9.17 -3.34
CA ASP A 209 -27.80 7.90 -3.00
C ASP A 209 -26.94 6.68 -3.37
N ARG A 210 -25.85 6.88 -4.10
CA ARG A 210 -24.93 5.82 -4.53
C ARG A 210 -23.71 5.72 -3.63
N VAL A 211 -23.52 6.71 -2.76
CA VAL A 211 -22.44 6.77 -1.79
C VAL A 211 -22.73 5.82 -0.63
N VAL A 212 -21.73 5.02 -0.25
CA VAL A 212 -21.81 4.07 0.86
C VAL A 212 -20.56 4.11 1.73
N LYS A 213 -20.71 3.83 3.03
CA LYS A 213 -19.57 3.76 3.97
C LYS A 213 -18.93 2.37 3.94
N VAL A 214 -17.60 2.33 3.79
CA VAL A 214 -16.77 1.13 3.55
C VAL A 214 -15.51 1.13 4.42
N SER A 215 -15.63 1.51 5.69
CA SER A 215 -14.47 1.64 6.57
C SER A 215 -13.80 0.28 6.82
N VAL A 216 -12.47 0.21 6.68
CA VAL A 216 -11.66 -1.01 6.85
C VAL A 216 -12.16 -2.17 5.97
N CYS A 217 -12.10 -1.97 4.65
CA CYS A 217 -12.57 -2.97 3.69
C CYS A 217 -11.59 -3.19 2.56
N GLN A 218 -11.41 -4.45 2.18
CA GLN A 218 -10.85 -4.79 0.89
C GLN A 218 -11.91 -4.48 -0.18
N ILE A 219 -11.62 -3.52 -1.05
CA ILE A 219 -12.45 -3.23 -2.22
C ILE A 219 -11.92 -4.09 -3.35
N THR A 220 -12.76 -4.99 -3.84
CA THR A 220 -12.45 -5.79 -5.04
C THR A 220 -13.36 -5.32 -6.15
N VAL A 221 -12.75 -4.76 -7.18
CA VAL A 221 -13.49 -4.49 -8.41
C VAL A 221 -13.57 -5.82 -9.16
N THR A 222 -14.71 -6.50 -9.04
CA THR A 222 -14.99 -7.77 -9.74
C THR A 222 -15.75 -7.46 -11.02
N PHE A 223 -15.27 -7.97 -12.14
CA PHE A 223 -15.81 -7.75 -13.48
C PHE A 223 -16.44 -9.03 -14.04
#